data_AF-A0A1V4BZI5-F1
#
_entry.id   AF-A0A1V4BZI5-F1
#
_cell.length_a   1.000
_cell.length_b   1.000
_cell.length_c   1.000
_cell.angle_alpha   90.00
_cell.angle_beta   90.00
_cell.angle_gamma   90.00
#
_symmetry.space_group_name_H-M   'P 1'
#
loop_
_entity.id
_entity.type
_entity.pdbx_description
1 polymer ?
#
loop_
_entity_poly.entity_id
_entity_poly.type
_entity_poly.pdbx_seq_one_letter_code
_entity_poly.pdbx_strand_id
1 'polypeptide(L)'
;MYKSIALTLVLSLPLNFSLVGYGEDLNHLQQLLSTRKCPQCDLSGSGLVQSNLVGAKLNGANLVGANLSQANLSGADLSGANLTGASLFGANLTGANLTGAILTGADLRGTYLNNANLDNTKLDTAYVQGAVGIPSSAGTPELFYGLGMVEGKQGRTSAAIENFNKALTINSEYAPAYLARAMAHYRLGQNALAAQDAQMASTLFERQGNTPGYEAAENFIKGMEIALKPREQGGGNAQLDQMVQGIGSLLLQFVLPALGLF
;
A
#
# COMPACT_ATOMS: atom_id res chain seq x y z
N MET A 1 74.20 -27.26 6.76
CA MET A 1 73.94 -26.68 5.42
C MET A 1 72.57 -26.01 5.45
N TYR A 2 72.55 -24.69 5.39
CA TYR A 2 71.34 -23.85 5.33
C TYR A 2 70.78 -23.78 3.90
N LYS A 3 69.46 -23.96 3.74
CA LYS A 3 68.58 -23.43 2.67
C LYS A 3 67.17 -23.41 3.29
N SER A 4 66.57 -22.33 3.78
CA SER A 4 66.20 -21.00 3.24
C SER A 4 64.92 -21.01 2.36
N ILE A 5 64.02 -20.07 2.70
CA ILE A 5 62.91 -19.44 1.92
C ILE A 5 61.55 -20.19 1.97
N ALA A 6 60.37 -19.61 2.27
CA ALA A 6 59.92 -18.21 2.37
C ALA A 6 58.82 -18.05 3.43
N LEU A 7 58.93 -16.98 4.23
CA LEU A 7 57.90 -16.48 5.13
C LEU A 7 57.08 -15.42 4.38
N THR A 8 55.83 -15.72 4.02
CA THR A 8 54.95 -14.74 3.37
C THR A 8 54.29 -13.88 4.46
N LEU A 9 54.84 -12.68 4.65
CA LEU A 9 54.30 -11.65 5.52
C LEU A 9 53.04 -11.06 4.84
N VAL A 10 51.85 -11.43 5.32
CA VAL A 10 50.61 -10.76 4.89
C VAL A 10 50.50 -9.48 5.70
N LEU A 11 50.80 -8.36 5.04
CA LEU A 11 50.63 -7.01 5.58
C LEU A 11 49.12 -6.73 5.74
N SER A 12 48.57 -6.89 6.94
CA SER A 12 47.20 -6.49 7.24
C SER A 12 47.15 -4.96 7.35
N LEU A 13 46.78 -4.30 6.26
CA LEU A 13 46.37 -2.89 6.28
C LEU A 13 45.06 -2.77 7.07
N PRO A 14 44.97 -1.90 8.10
CA PRO A 14 43.69 -1.57 8.67
C PRO A 14 42.90 -0.75 7.64
N LEU A 15 41.90 -1.37 7.02
CA LEU A 15 40.86 -0.65 6.29
C LEU A 15 40.05 0.16 7.30
N ASN A 16 40.37 1.44 7.43
CA ASN A 16 39.61 2.40 8.21
C ASN A 16 38.33 2.73 7.44
N PHE A 17 37.26 1.97 7.68
CA PHE A 17 35.92 2.34 7.25
C PHE A 17 35.39 3.41 8.19
N SER A 18 35.50 4.68 7.79
CA SER A 18 34.70 5.75 8.37
C SER A 18 33.27 5.66 7.83
N LEU A 19 32.49 4.72 8.34
CA LEU A 19 31.03 4.77 8.22
C LEU A 19 30.54 5.82 9.22
N VAL A 20 29.82 6.82 8.72
CA VAL A 20 28.98 7.69 9.57
C VAL A 20 27.85 6.80 10.08
N GLY A 21 28.13 6.08 11.17
CA GLY A 21 27.21 5.15 11.79
C GLY A 21 26.25 5.87 12.71
N TYR A 22 24.96 5.89 12.37
CA TYR A 22 23.94 5.79 13.41
C TYR A 22 24.16 4.39 14.01
N GLY A 23 24.80 4.35 15.18
CA GLY A 23 25.36 3.11 15.72
C GLY A 23 24.28 2.07 15.98
N GLU A 24 24.26 1.03 15.16
CA GLU A 24 23.44 -0.16 15.42
C GLU A 24 23.79 -0.72 16.81
N ASP A 25 22.79 -0.95 17.66
CA ASP A 25 23.00 -1.68 18.91
C ASP A 25 23.18 -3.17 18.59
N LEU A 26 24.44 -3.56 18.43
CA LEU A 26 24.81 -4.93 18.12
C LEU A 26 24.34 -5.94 19.17
N ASN A 27 24.15 -5.53 20.43
CA ASN A 27 23.69 -6.44 21.48
C ASN A 27 22.20 -6.77 21.29
N HIS A 28 21.37 -5.75 21.06
CA HIS A 28 19.94 -5.95 20.77
C HIS A 28 19.73 -6.66 19.44
N LEU A 29 20.53 -6.35 18.43
CA LEU A 29 20.49 -7.05 17.14
C LEU A 29 20.81 -8.55 17.32
N GLN A 30 21.89 -8.88 18.04
CA GLN A 30 22.25 -10.27 18.34
C GLN A 30 21.17 -10.97 19.17
N GLN A 31 20.59 -10.29 20.15
CA GLN A 31 19.48 -10.81 20.96
C GLN A 31 18.27 -11.15 20.09
N LEU A 32 17.84 -10.24 19.20
CA LEU A 32 16.72 -10.46 18.29
C LEU A 32 16.99 -11.66 17.37
N LEU A 33 18.17 -11.71 16.76
CA LEU A 33 18.50 -12.74 15.77
C LEU A 33 18.65 -14.13 16.39
N SER A 34 19.11 -14.22 17.65
CA SER A 34 19.28 -15.48 18.36
C SER A 34 18.01 -15.97 19.07
N THR A 35 17.21 -15.06 19.62
CA THR A 35 16.08 -15.44 20.50
C THR A 35 14.70 -15.14 19.93
N ARG A 36 14.62 -14.30 18.89
CA ARG A 36 13.36 -13.69 18.40
C ARG A 36 12.62 -12.86 19.44
N LYS A 37 13.27 -12.46 20.54
CA LYS A 37 12.66 -11.68 21.62
C LYS A 37 13.49 -10.43 21.88
N CYS A 38 12.93 -9.29 21.53
CA CYS A 38 13.51 -7.98 21.77
C CYS A 38 12.41 -6.93 22.07
N PRO A 39 11.59 -7.13 23.11
CA PRO A 39 10.63 -6.12 23.53
C PRO A 39 11.39 -4.86 23.96
N GLN A 40 10.94 -3.69 23.50
CA GLN A 40 11.53 -2.38 23.85
C GLN A 40 13.01 -2.21 23.49
N CYS A 41 13.57 -3.08 22.65
CA CYS A 41 14.95 -2.95 22.20
C CYS A 41 15.15 -1.70 21.32
N ASP A 42 16.37 -1.18 21.35
CA ASP A 42 16.83 -0.24 20.33
C ASP A 42 17.41 -1.01 19.14
N LEU A 43 16.71 -0.94 18.02
CA LEU A 43 17.06 -1.53 16.73
C LEU A 43 17.04 -0.44 15.65
N SER A 44 17.18 0.83 16.04
CA SER A 44 17.22 1.95 15.11
C SER A 44 18.36 1.79 14.10
N GLY A 45 18.07 2.10 12.84
CA GLY A 45 19.01 1.95 11.72
C GLY A 45 19.42 0.51 11.38
N SER A 46 18.93 -0.51 12.09
CA SER A 46 19.43 -1.88 11.95
C SER A 46 19.18 -2.48 10.56
N GLY A 47 20.19 -3.14 10.00
CA GLY A 47 20.11 -3.94 8.78
C GLY A 47 19.50 -5.32 9.02
N LEU A 48 18.20 -5.46 8.76
CA LEU A 48 17.41 -6.69 8.95
C LEU A 48 16.82 -7.23 7.63
N VAL A 49 17.43 -6.88 6.50
CA VAL A 49 17.00 -7.28 5.16
C VAL A 49 16.91 -8.80 5.05
N GLN A 50 15.81 -9.32 4.51
CA GLN A 50 15.56 -10.75 4.31
C GLN A 50 15.64 -11.62 5.59
N SER A 51 15.66 -11.00 6.76
CA SER A 51 15.73 -11.73 8.03
C SER A 51 14.47 -12.56 8.25
N ASN A 52 14.62 -13.76 8.79
CA ASN A 52 13.50 -14.57 9.24
C ASN A 52 13.13 -14.13 10.66
N LEU A 53 12.09 -13.33 10.86
CA LEU A 53 11.62 -12.84 12.15
C LEU A 53 10.20 -13.35 12.47
N VAL A 54 9.88 -14.56 12.02
CA VAL A 54 8.56 -15.19 12.25
C VAL A 54 8.27 -15.25 13.75
N GLY A 55 7.12 -14.72 14.16
CA GLY A 55 6.69 -14.72 15.55
C GLY A 55 7.52 -13.88 16.51
N ALA A 56 8.43 -13.03 16.00
CA ALA A 56 9.32 -12.24 16.84
C ALA A 56 8.55 -11.31 17.78
N LYS A 57 9.05 -11.16 19.01
CA LYS A 57 8.50 -10.25 20.03
C LYS A 57 9.28 -8.94 19.99
N LEU A 58 8.72 -7.95 19.33
CA LEU A 58 9.26 -6.61 19.08
C LEU A 58 8.34 -5.51 19.63
N ASN A 59 7.46 -5.86 20.59
CA ASN A 59 6.51 -4.92 21.16
C ASN A 59 7.26 -3.75 21.82
N GLY A 60 6.90 -2.53 21.42
CA GLY A 60 7.54 -1.29 21.86
C GLY A 60 8.97 -1.07 21.37
N ALA A 61 9.50 -1.89 20.44
CA ALA A 61 10.86 -1.73 19.94
C ALA A 61 11.02 -0.41 19.14
N ASN A 62 12.21 0.20 19.25
CA ASN A 62 12.61 1.32 18.42
C ASN A 62 13.24 0.78 17.13
N LEU A 63 12.54 0.90 16.00
CA LEU A 63 12.95 0.46 14.67
C LEU A 63 13.07 1.65 13.70
N VAL A 64 13.29 2.86 14.22
CA VAL A 64 13.42 4.07 13.41
C VAL A 64 14.51 3.89 12.37
N GLY A 65 14.16 4.08 11.09
CA GLY A 65 15.10 3.94 9.97
C GLY A 65 15.66 2.52 9.75
N ALA A 66 15.15 1.50 10.45
CA ALA A 66 15.61 0.12 10.24
C ALA A 66 15.27 -0.37 8.83
N ASN A 67 16.14 -1.20 8.25
CA ASN A 67 15.88 -1.82 6.96
C ASN A 67 15.42 -3.27 7.14
N LEU A 68 14.11 -3.46 7.10
CA LEU A 68 13.38 -4.74 7.18
C LEU A 68 12.91 -5.22 5.79
N SER A 69 13.51 -4.72 4.70
CA SER A 69 13.10 -5.08 3.34
C SER A 69 13.12 -6.60 3.16
N GLN A 70 12.02 -7.15 2.64
CA GLN A 70 11.81 -8.59 2.40
C GLN A 70 11.96 -9.48 3.65
N ALA A 71 11.96 -8.91 4.86
CA ALA A 71 11.97 -9.70 6.08
C ALA A 71 10.67 -10.50 6.22
N ASN A 72 10.76 -11.69 6.82
CA ASN A 72 9.59 -12.46 7.20
C ASN A 72 9.21 -12.16 8.65
N LEU A 73 8.24 -11.27 8.86
CA LEU A 73 7.70 -10.87 10.15
C LEU A 73 6.32 -11.50 10.41
N SER A 74 6.00 -12.61 9.75
CA SER A 74 4.68 -13.23 9.91
C SER A 74 4.43 -13.64 11.36
N GLY A 75 3.27 -13.26 11.90
CA GLY A 75 2.91 -13.45 13.31
C GLY A 75 3.76 -12.68 14.33
N ALA A 76 4.64 -11.76 13.90
CA ALA A 76 5.44 -10.95 14.81
C ALA A 76 4.56 -10.00 15.63
N ASP A 77 4.99 -9.71 16.85
CA ASP A 77 4.37 -8.72 17.72
C ASP A 77 5.18 -7.42 17.66
N LEU A 78 4.69 -6.45 16.89
CA LEU A 78 5.21 -5.10 16.69
C LEU A 78 4.32 -4.05 17.39
N SER A 79 3.48 -4.48 18.34
CA SER A 79 2.57 -3.55 19.02
C SER A 79 3.33 -2.41 19.69
N GLY A 80 2.90 -1.17 19.41
CA GLY A 80 3.56 0.05 19.90
C GLY A 80 5.00 0.30 19.40
N ALA A 81 5.49 -0.47 18.42
CA ALA A 81 6.84 -0.25 17.88
C ALA A 81 6.94 1.07 17.10
N ASN A 82 8.10 1.72 17.16
CA ASN A 82 8.38 2.91 16.36
C ASN A 82 9.09 2.52 15.07
N LEU A 83 8.39 2.54 13.94
CA LEU A 83 8.87 2.21 12.60
C LEU A 83 9.04 3.47 11.73
N THR A 84 9.19 4.64 12.35
CA THR A 84 9.34 5.91 11.60
C THR A 84 10.49 5.82 10.61
N GLY A 85 10.21 6.06 9.32
CA GLY A 85 11.20 5.98 8.24
C GLY A 85 11.79 4.59 7.99
N ALA A 86 11.27 3.53 8.60
CA ALA A 86 11.76 2.17 8.38
C ALA A 86 11.40 1.69 6.96
N SER A 87 12.29 0.89 6.36
CA SER A 87 12.01 0.23 5.08
C SER A 87 11.48 -1.17 5.32
N LEU A 88 10.22 -1.43 5.00
CA LEU A 88 9.58 -2.75 5.04
C LEU A 88 9.25 -3.26 3.63
N PHE A 89 9.91 -2.74 2.59
CA PHE A 89 9.60 -3.05 1.20
C PHE A 89 9.52 -4.57 0.97
N GLY A 90 8.37 -5.06 0.51
CA GLY A 90 8.16 -6.49 0.23
C GLY A 90 8.16 -7.41 1.46
N ALA A 91 8.14 -6.89 2.69
CA ALA A 91 8.14 -7.71 3.90
C ALA A 91 6.83 -8.51 4.06
N ASN A 92 6.94 -9.70 4.65
CA ASN A 92 5.77 -10.49 5.01
C ASN A 92 5.34 -10.17 6.45
N LEU A 93 4.22 -9.46 6.61
CA LEU A 93 3.60 -9.08 7.88
C LEU A 93 2.29 -9.87 8.12
N THR A 94 2.09 -10.99 7.44
CA THR A 94 0.87 -11.80 7.56
C THR A 94 0.63 -12.20 9.02
N GLY A 95 -0.52 -11.84 9.57
CA GLY A 95 -0.87 -12.12 10.98
C GLY A 95 -0.06 -11.34 12.01
N ALA A 96 0.75 -10.36 11.62
CA ALA A 96 1.53 -9.55 12.56
C ALA A 96 0.62 -8.61 13.37
N ASN A 97 0.98 -8.37 14.62
CA ASN A 97 0.32 -7.38 15.46
C ASN A 97 1.09 -6.06 15.37
N LEU A 98 0.54 -5.04 14.71
CA LEU A 98 1.06 -3.68 14.63
C LEU A 98 0.18 -2.68 15.40
N THR A 99 -0.65 -3.13 16.35
CA THR A 99 -1.54 -2.22 17.10
C THR A 99 -0.75 -1.07 17.71
N GLY A 100 -1.14 0.17 17.41
CA GLY A 100 -0.51 1.39 17.92
C GLY A 100 0.94 1.63 17.46
N ALA A 101 1.43 0.91 16.44
CA ALA A 101 2.75 1.16 15.87
C ALA A 101 2.80 2.53 15.15
N ILE A 102 3.97 3.16 15.14
CA ILE A 102 4.21 4.44 14.47
C ILE A 102 4.83 4.16 13.10
N LEU A 103 4.11 4.45 12.01
CA LEU A 103 4.51 4.16 10.63
C LEU A 103 4.84 5.41 9.79
N THR A 104 5.06 6.56 10.44
CA THR A 104 5.33 7.82 9.74
C THR A 104 6.51 7.68 8.78
N GLY A 105 6.29 7.89 7.48
CA GLY A 105 7.31 7.76 6.45
C GLY A 105 7.84 6.34 6.23
N ALA A 106 7.22 5.31 6.82
CA ALA A 106 7.63 3.93 6.62
C ALA A 106 7.31 3.47 5.18
N ASP A 107 8.21 2.70 4.59
CA ASP A 107 8.02 2.11 3.28
C ASP A 107 7.40 0.71 3.41
N LEU A 108 6.09 0.62 3.24
CA LEU A 108 5.30 -0.62 3.25
C LEU A 108 4.97 -1.11 1.85
N ARG A 109 5.59 -0.57 0.80
CA ARG A 109 5.26 -0.95 -0.58
C ARG A 109 5.51 -2.44 -0.79
N GLY A 110 4.55 -3.10 -1.44
CA GLY A 110 4.61 -4.54 -1.70
C GLY A 110 4.55 -5.46 -0.48
N THR A 111 4.24 -4.95 0.72
CA THR A 111 4.10 -5.79 1.92
C THR A 111 2.87 -6.71 1.86
N TYR A 112 2.92 -7.79 2.63
CA TYR A 112 1.79 -8.70 2.83
C TYR A 112 1.22 -8.52 4.23
N LEU A 113 0.02 -7.96 4.35
CA LEU A 113 -0.65 -7.60 5.61
C LEU A 113 -1.90 -8.45 5.89
N ASN A 114 -2.08 -9.57 5.18
CA ASN A 114 -3.24 -10.45 5.39
C ASN A 114 -3.35 -10.84 6.88
N ASN A 115 -4.52 -10.61 7.48
CA ASN A 115 -4.79 -10.85 8.90
C ASN A 115 -3.90 -10.08 9.89
N ALA A 116 -3.17 -9.05 9.45
CA ALA A 116 -2.41 -8.20 10.36
C ALA A 116 -3.36 -7.29 11.16
N ASN A 117 -3.03 -7.05 12.43
CA ASN A 117 -3.76 -6.10 13.26
C ASN A 117 -3.09 -4.72 13.16
N LEU A 118 -3.80 -3.73 12.66
CA LEU A 118 -3.34 -2.33 12.55
C LEU A 118 -4.27 -1.37 13.32
N ASP A 119 -4.96 -1.86 14.34
CA ASP A 119 -5.81 -1.02 15.18
C ASP A 119 -4.99 0.10 15.83
N ASN A 120 -5.53 1.31 15.86
CA ASN A 120 -4.85 2.51 16.35
C ASN A 120 -3.54 2.86 15.61
N THR A 121 -3.36 2.36 14.39
CA THR A 121 -2.22 2.69 13.53
C THR A 121 -2.68 3.56 12.37
N LYS A 122 -1.91 4.61 12.06
CA LYS A 122 -2.20 5.53 10.95
C LYS A 122 -1.31 5.21 9.75
N LEU A 123 -1.93 5.02 8.58
CA LEU A 123 -1.24 4.75 7.31
C LEU A 123 -1.17 5.95 6.36
N ASP A 124 -1.77 7.08 6.71
CA ASP A 124 -1.85 8.30 5.90
C ASP A 124 -0.49 8.90 5.53
N THR A 125 0.54 8.60 6.32
CA THR A 125 1.93 9.07 6.12
C THR A 125 2.90 7.96 5.72
N ALA A 126 2.41 6.75 5.46
CA ALA A 126 3.22 5.61 5.04
C ALA A 126 3.09 5.36 3.53
N TYR A 127 4.12 4.78 2.91
CA TYR A 127 4.07 4.38 1.51
C TYR A 127 3.53 2.95 1.39
N VAL A 128 2.27 2.79 0.98
CA VAL A 128 1.58 1.49 0.96
C VAL A 128 1.27 0.96 -0.45
N GLN A 129 1.85 1.55 -1.50
CA GLN A 129 1.53 1.16 -2.87
C GLN A 129 1.89 -0.32 -3.12
N GLY A 130 0.92 -1.08 -3.63
CA GLY A 130 1.07 -2.51 -3.89
C GLY A 130 1.12 -3.39 -2.64
N ALA A 131 0.93 -2.84 -1.43
CA ALA A 131 0.71 -3.65 -0.25
C ALA A 131 -0.61 -4.42 -0.37
N VAL A 132 -0.61 -5.67 0.05
CA VAL A 132 -1.75 -6.60 -0.07
C VAL A 132 -2.33 -6.87 1.30
N GLY A 133 -3.65 -6.94 1.39
CA GLY A 133 -4.33 -7.33 2.64
C GLY A 133 -4.38 -6.23 3.70
N ILE A 134 -4.22 -4.95 3.32
CA ILE A 134 -4.43 -3.83 4.25
C ILE A 134 -5.86 -3.93 4.81
N PRO A 135 -6.04 -3.99 6.15
CA PRO A 135 -7.35 -4.03 6.78
C PRO A 135 -8.04 -2.67 6.67
N SER A 136 -9.36 -2.67 6.49
CA SER A 136 -10.14 -1.43 6.37
C SER A 136 -10.07 -0.53 7.62
N SER A 137 -9.76 -1.09 8.79
CA SER A 137 -9.61 -0.32 10.05
C SER A 137 -8.39 0.60 10.07
N ALA A 138 -7.40 0.37 9.20
CA ALA A 138 -6.12 1.09 9.22
C ALA A 138 -6.04 2.26 8.23
N GLY A 139 -7.06 2.46 7.40
CA GLY A 139 -7.04 3.44 6.31
C GLY A 139 -8.24 4.36 6.31
N THR A 140 -8.20 5.36 5.44
CA THR A 140 -9.34 6.25 5.15
C THR A 140 -10.01 5.84 3.83
N PRO A 141 -11.25 6.30 3.55
CA PRO A 141 -11.87 6.11 2.24
C PRO A 141 -10.97 6.59 1.09
N GLU A 142 -10.30 7.72 1.29
CA GLU A 142 -9.38 8.34 0.33
C GLU A 142 -8.19 7.43 0.04
N LEU A 143 -7.56 6.86 1.06
CA LEU A 143 -6.42 5.95 0.91
C LEU A 143 -6.79 4.76 0.01
N PHE A 144 -7.89 4.09 0.35
CA PHE A 144 -8.34 2.93 -0.41
C PHE A 144 -8.81 3.30 -1.82
N TYR A 145 -9.48 4.43 -1.99
CA TYR A 145 -9.80 4.96 -3.31
C TYR A 145 -8.55 5.21 -4.16
N GLY A 146 -7.53 5.85 -3.59
CA GLY A 146 -6.25 6.10 -4.24
C GLY A 146 -5.54 4.81 -4.65
N LEU A 147 -5.51 3.81 -3.76
CA LEU A 147 -4.97 2.48 -4.06
C LEU A 147 -5.74 1.81 -5.21
N GLY A 148 -7.07 1.85 -5.18
CA GLY A 148 -7.91 1.29 -6.24
C GLY A 148 -7.66 1.95 -7.60
N MET A 149 -7.47 3.27 -7.62
CA MET A 149 -7.12 4.01 -8.83
C MET A 149 -5.74 3.61 -9.39
N VAL A 150 -4.75 3.41 -8.51
CA VAL A 150 -3.41 2.93 -8.91
C VAL A 150 -3.50 1.53 -9.53
N GLU A 151 -4.23 0.61 -8.90
CA GLU A 151 -4.38 -0.75 -9.40
C GLU A 151 -5.18 -0.83 -10.71
N GLY A 152 -6.24 -0.02 -10.83
CA GLY A 152 -7.03 0.08 -12.05
C GLY A 152 -6.20 0.57 -13.25
N LYS A 153 -5.26 1.50 -13.02
CA LYS A 153 -4.29 1.94 -14.05
C LYS A 153 -3.31 0.83 -14.45
N GLN A 154 -2.97 -0.07 -13.52
CA GLN A 154 -2.12 -1.23 -13.79
C GLN A 154 -2.87 -2.42 -14.42
N GLY A 155 -4.16 -2.26 -14.73
CA GLY A 155 -5.00 -3.34 -15.26
C GLY A 155 -5.41 -4.39 -14.23
N ARG A 156 -5.13 -4.16 -12.93
CA ARG A 156 -5.50 -5.06 -11.83
C ARG A 156 -6.91 -4.77 -11.36
N THR A 157 -7.89 -4.96 -12.25
CA THR A 157 -9.27 -4.50 -12.04
C THR A 157 -9.95 -5.13 -10.82
N SER A 158 -9.75 -6.41 -10.55
CA SER A 158 -10.32 -7.06 -9.36
C SER A 158 -9.78 -6.49 -8.05
N ALA A 159 -8.49 -6.20 -7.99
CA ALA A 159 -7.85 -5.62 -6.82
C ALA A 159 -8.30 -4.15 -6.62
N ALA A 160 -8.48 -3.42 -7.72
CA ALA A 160 -9.08 -2.09 -7.68
C ALA A 160 -10.48 -2.09 -7.05
N ILE A 161 -11.33 -3.04 -7.46
CA ILE A 161 -12.68 -3.22 -6.88
C ILE A 161 -12.61 -3.55 -5.39
N GLU A 162 -11.68 -4.41 -4.96
CA GLU A 162 -11.48 -4.71 -3.53
C GLU A 162 -11.16 -3.43 -2.73
N ASN A 163 -10.27 -2.60 -3.25
CA ASN A 163 -9.93 -1.32 -2.65
C ASN A 163 -11.12 -0.35 -2.62
N PHE A 164 -11.90 -0.23 -3.69
CA PHE A 164 -13.12 0.58 -3.68
C PHE A 164 -14.17 0.05 -2.68
N ASN A 165 -14.29 -1.26 -2.51
CA ASN A 165 -15.16 -1.86 -1.49
C ASN A 165 -14.71 -1.49 -0.07
N LYS A 166 -13.40 -1.46 0.19
CA LYS A 166 -12.86 -1.00 1.48
C LYS A 166 -13.18 0.47 1.73
N ALA A 167 -13.00 1.33 0.72
CA ALA A 167 -13.39 2.74 0.83
C ALA A 167 -14.87 2.90 1.20
N LEU A 168 -15.75 2.16 0.53
CA LEU A 168 -17.20 2.20 0.75
C LEU A 168 -17.65 1.52 2.06
N THR A 169 -16.85 0.61 2.60
CA THR A 169 -17.07 0.04 3.94
C THR A 169 -16.82 1.08 5.02
N ILE A 170 -15.85 1.97 4.81
CA ILE A 170 -15.51 3.03 5.76
C ILE A 170 -16.47 4.22 5.61
N ASN A 171 -16.79 4.60 4.38
CA ASN A 171 -17.75 5.65 4.08
C ASN A 171 -18.66 5.25 2.91
N SER A 172 -19.89 4.85 3.24
CA SER A 172 -20.89 4.41 2.27
C SER A 172 -21.42 5.53 1.36
N GLU A 173 -21.13 6.79 1.66
CA GLU A 173 -21.49 7.96 0.83
C GLU A 173 -20.30 8.49 -0.01
N TYR A 174 -19.19 7.75 -0.10
CA TYR A 174 -18.01 8.17 -0.86
C TYR A 174 -18.21 7.99 -2.39
N ALA A 175 -18.89 8.97 -3.00
CA ALA A 175 -19.31 8.98 -4.41
C ALA A 175 -18.20 8.64 -5.43
N PRO A 176 -16.95 9.15 -5.31
CA PRO A 176 -15.88 8.81 -6.25
C PRO A 176 -15.59 7.32 -6.34
N ALA A 177 -15.68 6.57 -5.22
CA ALA A 177 -15.45 5.13 -5.23
C ALA A 177 -16.54 4.37 -5.99
N TYR A 178 -17.80 4.80 -5.91
CA TYR A 178 -18.86 4.21 -6.73
C TYR A 178 -18.60 4.41 -8.22
N LEU A 179 -18.27 5.63 -8.67
CA LEU A 179 -18.01 5.88 -10.09
C LEU A 179 -16.78 5.10 -10.59
N ALA A 180 -15.70 5.06 -9.82
CA ALA A 180 -14.51 4.29 -10.19
C ALA A 180 -14.77 2.77 -10.21
N ARG A 181 -15.56 2.26 -9.25
CA ARG A 181 -15.97 0.85 -9.21
C ARG A 181 -16.93 0.50 -10.35
N ALA A 182 -17.82 1.40 -10.74
CA ALA A 182 -18.68 1.26 -11.92
C ALA A 182 -17.87 1.04 -13.19
N MET A 183 -16.84 1.88 -13.42
CA MET A 183 -15.93 1.73 -14.55
C MET A 183 -15.14 0.42 -14.50
N ALA A 184 -14.73 -0.01 -13.30
CA ALA A 184 -14.04 -1.29 -13.11
C ALA A 184 -14.96 -2.48 -13.44
N HIS A 185 -16.21 -2.48 -12.95
CA HIS A 185 -17.21 -3.50 -13.29
C HIS A 185 -17.51 -3.55 -14.79
N TYR A 186 -17.64 -2.39 -15.44
CA TYR A 186 -17.86 -2.31 -16.89
C TYR A 186 -16.72 -2.95 -17.68
N ARG A 187 -15.45 -2.71 -17.28
CA ARG A 187 -14.28 -3.37 -17.89
C ARG A 187 -14.28 -4.89 -17.74
N LEU A 188 -14.94 -5.41 -16.72
CA LEU A 188 -15.12 -6.85 -16.50
C LEU A 188 -16.39 -7.40 -17.19
N GLY A 189 -17.13 -6.59 -17.94
CA GLY A 189 -18.41 -6.97 -18.56
C GLY A 189 -19.56 -7.13 -17.56
N GLN A 190 -19.40 -6.67 -16.32
CA GLN A 190 -20.40 -6.77 -15.25
C GLN A 190 -21.37 -5.59 -15.32
N ASN A 191 -22.09 -5.48 -16.45
CA ASN A 191 -22.87 -4.29 -16.81
C ASN A 191 -23.96 -3.92 -15.79
N ALA A 192 -24.60 -4.91 -15.15
CA ALA A 192 -25.61 -4.65 -14.13
C ALA A 192 -25.01 -3.99 -12.88
N LEU A 193 -23.86 -4.48 -12.41
CA LEU A 193 -23.13 -3.88 -11.28
C LEU A 193 -22.60 -2.49 -11.63
N ALA A 194 -22.07 -2.34 -12.85
CA ALA A 194 -21.61 -1.05 -13.34
C ALA A 194 -22.73 0.00 -13.36
N ALA A 195 -23.92 -0.37 -13.85
CA ALA A 195 -25.07 0.53 -13.88
C ALA A 195 -25.55 0.89 -12.47
N GLN A 196 -25.61 -0.08 -11.55
CA GLN A 196 -25.97 0.14 -10.16
C GLN A 196 -25.03 1.15 -9.48
N ASP A 197 -23.72 0.94 -9.62
CA ASP A 197 -22.71 1.82 -9.03
C ASP A 197 -22.73 3.22 -9.66
N ALA A 198 -22.90 3.31 -10.98
CA ALA A 198 -22.97 4.60 -11.67
C ALA A 198 -24.20 5.41 -11.22
N GLN A 199 -25.35 4.77 -11.06
CA GLN A 199 -26.56 5.43 -10.55
C GLN A 199 -26.36 5.93 -9.12
N MET A 200 -25.76 5.11 -8.24
CA MET A 200 -25.45 5.52 -6.88
C MET A 200 -24.48 6.71 -6.85
N ALA A 201 -23.44 6.68 -7.70
CA ALA A 201 -22.50 7.79 -7.82
C ALA A 201 -23.21 9.08 -8.24
N SER A 202 -24.07 9.02 -9.27
CA SER A 202 -24.86 10.17 -9.75
C SER A 202 -25.69 10.78 -8.62
N THR A 203 -26.49 9.97 -7.93
CA THR A 203 -27.32 10.43 -6.80
C THR A 203 -26.48 11.04 -5.67
N LEU A 204 -25.35 10.44 -5.31
CA LEU A 204 -24.49 10.97 -4.24
C LEU A 204 -23.82 12.28 -4.66
N PHE A 205 -23.30 12.38 -5.87
CA PHE A 205 -22.69 13.62 -6.36
C PHE A 205 -23.70 14.78 -6.43
N GLU A 206 -24.93 14.50 -6.87
CA GLU A 206 -26.02 15.49 -6.86
C GLU A 206 -26.32 15.98 -5.43
N ARG A 207 -26.50 15.05 -4.47
CA ARG A 207 -26.72 15.38 -3.05
C ARG A 207 -25.56 16.17 -2.44
N GLN A 208 -24.33 15.91 -2.90
CA GLN A 208 -23.11 16.58 -2.44
C GLN A 208 -22.86 17.92 -3.15
N GLY A 209 -23.70 18.33 -4.10
CA GLY A 209 -23.51 19.56 -4.88
C GLY A 209 -22.29 19.51 -5.80
N ASN A 210 -21.80 18.31 -6.14
CA ASN A 210 -20.64 18.12 -6.99
C ASN A 210 -21.08 17.96 -8.45
N THR A 211 -21.34 19.09 -9.11
CA THR A 211 -21.80 19.12 -10.51
C THR A 211 -20.87 18.35 -11.46
N PRO A 212 -19.53 18.54 -11.43
CA PRO A 212 -18.63 17.77 -12.30
C PRO A 212 -18.73 16.25 -12.10
N GLY A 213 -18.84 15.80 -10.84
CA GLY A 213 -19.02 14.38 -10.49
C GLY A 213 -20.35 13.83 -10.99
N TYR A 214 -21.43 14.58 -10.81
CA TYR A 214 -22.77 14.24 -11.28
C TYR A 214 -22.79 14.09 -12.81
N GLU A 215 -22.31 15.10 -13.53
CA GLU A 215 -22.25 15.08 -14.99
C GLU A 215 -21.40 13.91 -15.51
N ALA A 216 -20.29 13.60 -14.85
CA ALA A 216 -19.46 12.45 -15.21
C ALA A 216 -20.19 11.11 -15.03
N ALA A 217 -20.94 10.95 -13.93
CA ALA A 217 -21.72 9.75 -13.69
C ALA A 217 -22.84 9.60 -14.73
N GLU A 218 -23.59 10.68 -15.01
CA GLU A 218 -24.65 10.70 -16.03
C GLU A 218 -24.11 10.41 -17.44
N ASN A 219 -22.96 10.97 -17.80
CA ASN A 219 -22.31 10.70 -19.07
C ASN A 219 -21.86 9.25 -19.18
N PHE A 220 -21.36 8.66 -18.09
CA PHE A 220 -21.01 7.24 -18.06
C PHE A 220 -22.23 6.33 -18.27
N ILE A 221 -23.34 6.62 -17.58
CA ILE A 221 -24.61 5.89 -17.72
C ILE A 221 -25.10 5.93 -19.18
N LYS A 222 -25.19 7.13 -19.77
CA LYS A 222 -25.59 7.30 -21.17
C LYS A 222 -24.66 6.56 -22.13
N GLY A 223 -23.35 6.61 -21.87
CA GLY A 223 -22.37 5.87 -22.65
C GLY A 223 -22.63 4.36 -22.63
N MET A 224 -22.85 3.78 -21.44
CA MET A 224 -23.16 2.37 -21.29
C MET A 224 -24.44 1.98 -22.05
N GLU A 225 -25.51 2.77 -21.96
CA GLU A 225 -26.77 2.52 -22.68
C GLU A 225 -26.56 2.45 -24.19
N ILE A 226 -25.75 3.35 -24.75
CA ILE A 226 -25.43 3.36 -26.18
C ILE A 226 -24.62 2.12 -26.57
N ALA A 227 -23.63 1.74 -25.76
CA ALA A 227 -22.76 0.59 -26.04
C ALA A 227 -23.49 -0.75 -25.97
N LEU A 228 -24.55 -0.86 -25.16
CA LEU A 228 -25.32 -2.09 -24.95
C LEU A 228 -26.46 -2.29 -25.96
N LYS A 229 -26.77 -1.29 -26.80
CA LYS A 229 -27.76 -1.44 -27.88
C LYS A 229 -27.26 -2.40 -28.98
N PRO A 230 -28.12 -3.29 -29.53
CA PRO A 230 -27.77 -4.11 -30.68
C PRO A 230 -27.31 -3.24 -31.85
N ARG A 231 -26.11 -3.52 -32.40
CA ARG A 231 -25.52 -2.71 -33.47
C ARG A 231 -26.26 -2.92 -34.79
N GLU A 232 -26.92 -1.88 -35.31
CA GLU A 232 -27.25 -1.83 -36.74
C GLU A 232 -26.13 -1.20 -37.59
N GLN A 233 -25.30 -0.30 -37.06
CA GLN A 233 -24.17 0.29 -37.81
C GLN A 233 -22.95 0.58 -36.91
N GLY A 234 -21.76 0.24 -37.40
CA GLY A 234 -20.50 0.26 -36.66
C GLY A 234 -19.98 1.68 -36.38
N GLY A 235 -20.00 2.09 -35.11
CA GLY A 235 -19.40 3.36 -34.67
C GLY A 235 -19.28 3.58 -33.15
N GLY A 236 -19.99 2.81 -32.31
CA GLY A 236 -20.18 3.14 -30.89
C GLY A 236 -18.97 3.07 -29.94
N ASN A 237 -17.92 2.30 -30.26
CA ASN A 237 -16.82 2.10 -29.30
C ASN A 237 -15.92 3.33 -29.12
N ALA A 238 -15.65 4.09 -30.19
CA ALA A 238 -14.72 5.22 -30.12
C ALA A 238 -15.25 6.37 -29.25
N GLN A 239 -16.57 6.58 -29.24
CA GLN A 239 -17.20 7.66 -28.50
C GLN A 239 -17.29 7.34 -27.00
N LEU A 240 -17.51 6.07 -26.66
CA LEU A 240 -17.44 5.57 -25.29
C LEU A 240 -16.01 5.67 -24.74
N ASP A 241 -15.01 5.29 -25.55
CA ASP A 241 -13.60 5.33 -25.12
C ASP A 241 -13.16 6.77 -24.80
N GLN A 242 -13.58 7.76 -25.60
CA GLN A 242 -13.33 9.18 -25.32
C GLN A 242 -14.03 9.66 -24.04
N MET A 243 -15.28 9.24 -23.80
CA MET A 243 -16.01 9.56 -22.56
C MET A 243 -15.32 8.97 -21.32
N VAL A 244 -14.91 7.69 -21.41
CA VAL A 244 -14.20 6.99 -20.32
C VAL A 244 -12.86 7.66 -20.02
N GLN A 245 -12.15 8.18 -21.02
CA GLN A 245 -10.93 8.94 -20.80
C GLN A 245 -11.19 10.28 -20.08
N GLY A 246 -12.26 11.00 -20.43
CA GLY A 246 -12.65 12.25 -19.75
C GLY A 246 -12.95 12.04 -18.27
N ILE A 247 -13.68 10.98 -17.94
CA ILE A 247 -13.99 10.61 -16.55
C ILE A 247 -12.72 10.26 -15.77
N GLY A 248 -11.75 9.62 -16.43
CA GLY A 248 -10.46 9.28 -15.81
C GLY A 248 -9.73 10.51 -15.24
N SER A 249 -9.71 11.62 -15.96
CA SER A 249 -9.09 12.87 -15.50
C SER A 249 -9.80 13.47 -14.29
N LEU A 250 -11.13 13.41 -14.25
CA LEU A 250 -11.93 13.85 -13.10
C LEU A 250 -11.66 12.97 -11.88
N LEU A 251 -11.64 11.64 -12.05
CA LEU A 251 -11.38 10.71 -10.95
C LEU A 251 -10.02 10.96 -10.29
N LEU A 252 -9.02 11.41 -11.04
CA LEU A 252 -7.72 11.77 -10.49
C LEU A 252 -7.74 12.98 -9.57
N GLN A 253 -8.71 13.89 -9.71
CA GLN A 253 -8.84 15.04 -8.81
C GLN A 253 -9.16 14.62 -7.38
N PHE A 254 -9.85 13.49 -7.20
CA PHE A 254 -10.16 12.93 -5.88
C PHE A 254 -9.00 12.13 -5.27
N VAL A 255 -7.94 11.83 -6.05
CA VAL A 255 -6.75 11.09 -5.59
C VAL A 255 -5.73 12.03 -4.92
N LEU A 256 -5.65 13.28 -5.37
CA LEU A 256 -4.62 14.22 -4.94
C LEU A 256 -4.60 14.50 -3.42
N PRO A 257 -5.75 14.56 -2.71
CA PRO A 257 -5.75 14.65 -1.25
C PRO A 257 -5.30 13.36 -0.54
N ALA A 258 -5.36 12.21 -1.23
CA ALA A 258 -5.30 10.87 -0.64
C ALA A 258 -3.90 10.25 -0.56
N LEU A 259 -2.99 10.64 -1.47
CA LEU A 259 -1.68 10.00 -1.64
C LEU A 259 -0.51 10.85 -1.09
N GLY A 260 -0.79 11.95 -0.39
CA GLY A 260 0.26 12.80 0.18
C GLY A 260 1.23 13.36 -0.87
N LEU A 261 0.78 13.52 -2.13
CA LEU A 261 1.58 14.13 -3.20
C LEU A 261 1.54 15.67 -3.08
N PHE A 262 2.28 16.19 -2.10
CA PHE A 262 2.91 17.51 -2.13
C PHE A 262 4.39 17.35 -1.84
#